data_AF-A0A6G1CBV7-F1
#
_entry.id   AF-A0A6G1CBV7-F1
#
_cell.length_a   1.000
_cell.length_b   1.000
_cell.length_c   1.000
_cell.angle_alpha   90.00
_cell.angle_beta   90.00
_cell.angle_gamma   90.00
#
_symmetry.space_group_name_H-M   'P 1'
#
loop_
_entity.id
_entity.type
_entity.pdbx_description
1 polymer ?
#
loop_
_entity_poly.entity_id
_entity_poly.type
_entity_poly.pdbx_seq_one_letter_code
_entity_poly.pdbx_strand_id
1 'polypeptide(L)'
;RSYDFCNRAVSTTHAVAAVSLACLSVADWSCPVCPLAAASSPRQMKALAVTLSYMVYDAACCFLNDDVRVDNTVHHLVSIVGIAAGLAYRRCGTEMVASLLVTEISSPLLHLREILKEFGVKDTDLNLLVDVLFAVIFSVARMGFGPYLTYVTVTADNPILIKLYIYIHKLMPFIFFIFYFCQAMATGLQLVSAYWFLRILRMVKYKLGKKRPAPKVAGD
;
A
#
# COMPACT_ATOMS: atom_id res chain seq x y z
N ARG A 1 6.21 1.50 27.62
CA ARG A 1 6.34 2.02 26.22
C ARG A 1 5.02 2.70 25.87
N SER A 2 5.02 3.72 25.01
CA SER A 2 3.77 4.42 24.60
C SER A 2 2.84 3.47 23.83
N TYR A 3 1.55 3.80 23.79
CA TYR A 3 0.59 3.10 22.91
C TYR A 3 1.05 3.15 21.44
N ASP A 4 1.47 4.32 20.97
CA ASP A 4 1.96 4.53 19.60
C ASP A 4 3.18 3.63 19.30
N PHE A 5 4.13 3.50 20.23
CA PHE A 5 5.26 2.58 20.09
C PHE A 5 4.80 1.14 19.86
N CYS A 6 3.90 0.65 20.71
CA CYS A 6 3.39 -0.72 20.64
C CYS A 6 2.62 -0.94 19.34
N ASN A 7 1.75 0.00 18.95
CA ASN A 7 1.00 -0.09 17.71
C ASN A 7 1.94 -0.13 16.50
N ARG A 8 2.96 0.74 16.47
CA ARG A 8 3.97 0.74 15.40
C ARG A 8 4.79 -0.55 15.32
N ALA A 9 5.06 -1.20 16.44
CA ALA A 9 5.71 -2.51 16.45
C ALA A 9 4.82 -3.58 15.80
N VAL A 10 3.51 -3.55 16.08
CA VAL A 10 2.52 -4.42 15.41
C VAL A 10 2.46 -4.11 13.92
N SER A 11 2.36 -2.84 13.53
CA SER A 11 2.35 -2.42 12.12
C SER A 11 3.63 -2.84 11.37
N THR A 12 4.79 -2.71 12.02
CA THR A 12 6.08 -3.17 11.44
C THR A 12 6.07 -4.68 11.22
N THR A 13 5.59 -5.44 12.21
CA THR A 13 5.49 -6.90 12.13
C THR A 13 4.53 -7.31 11.01
N HIS A 14 3.39 -6.63 10.90
CA HIS A 14 2.45 -6.84 9.82
C HIS A 14 3.09 -6.58 8.45
N ALA A 15 3.73 -5.43 8.27
CA ALA A 15 4.34 -5.07 6.99
C ALA A 15 5.39 -6.10 6.55
N VAL A 16 6.25 -6.55 7.47
CA VAL A 16 7.23 -7.61 7.19
C VAL A 16 6.54 -8.92 6.80
N ALA A 17 5.49 -9.32 7.53
CA ALA A 17 4.72 -10.53 7.23
C ALA A 17 3.99 -10.42 5.88
N ALA A 18 3.38 -9.28 5.58
CA ALA A 18 2.65 -9.01 4.35
C ALA A 18 3.58 -9.08 3.13
N VAL A 19 4.74 -8.41 3.18
CA VAL A 19 5.76 -8.47 2.13
C VAL A 19 6.26 -9.90 1.95
N SER A 20 6.56 -10.60 3.04
CA SER A 20 7.06 -11.98 2.98
C SER A 20 6.02 -12.93 2.36
N LEU A 21 4.77 -12.87 2.82
CA LEU A 21 3.68 -13.69 2.29
C LEU A 21 3.37 -13.35 0.84
N ALA A 22 3.44 -12.07 0.47
CA ALA A 22 3.26 -11.62 -0.90
C ALA A 22 4.30 -12.26 -1.83
N CYS A 23 5.58 -12.13 -1.49
CA CYS A 23 6.69 -12.74 -2.23
C CYS A 23 6.56 -14.27 -2.32
N LEU A 24 6.20 -14.94 -1.23
CA LEU A 24 6.03 -16.41 -1.20
C LEU A 24 4.80 -16.90 -1.99
N SER A 25 3.87 -16.01 -2.31
CA SER A 25 2.67 -16.34 -3.08
C SER A 25 2.86 -16.20 -4.59
N VAL A 26 3.94 -15.53 -5.03
CA VAL A 26 4.28 -15.39 -6.45
C VAL A 26 4.62 -16.76 -7.02
N ALA A 27 3.91 -17.17 -8.07
CA ALA A 27 4.09 -18.47 -8.70
C ALA A 27 5.32 -18.50 -9.61
N ASP A 28 5.55 -17.41 -10.35
CA ASP A 28 6.67 -17.27 -11.27
C ASP A 28 7.21 -15.83 -11.21
N TRP A 29 8.48 -15.69 -10.84
CA TRP A 29 9.15 -14.40 -10.79
C TRP A 29 9.55 -13.85 -12.16
N SER A 30 9.50 -14.68 -13.21
CA SER A 30 9.68 -14.22 -14.59
C SER A 30 8.53 -13.31 -15.03
N CYS A 31 7.31 -13.55 -14.53
CA CYS A 31 6.19 -12.62 -14.60
C CYS A 31 5.41 -12.58 -13.26
N PRO A 32 5.83 -11.73 -12.30
CA PRO A 32 5.24 -11.70 -10.95
C PRO A 32 3.80 -11.18 -10.91
N VAL A 33 3.36 -10.53 -11.99
CA VAL A 33 1.99 -10.01 -12.16
C VAL A 33 1.12 -10.92 -13.05
N CYS A 34 1.62 -12.06 -13.50
CA CYS A 34 0.87 -13.03 -14.29
C CYS A 34 0.38 -14.23 -13.46
N PRO A 35 -0.76 -14.86 -13.83
CA PRO A 35 -1.76 -14.38 -14.79
C PRO A 35 -2.67 -13.28 -14.19
N LEU A 36 -3.14 -12.38 -15.04
CA LEU A 36 -4.12 -11.33 -14.70
C LEU A 36 -5.55 -11.88 -14.70
N ALA A 37 -6.43 -11.26 -13.89
CA ALA A 37 -7.84 -11.59 -13.69
C ALA A 37 -8.14 -13.08 -13.38
N ALA A 38 -7.11 -13.78 -12.91
CA ALA A 38 -7.15 -15.21 -12.69
C ALA A 38 -7.73 -15.57 -11.31
N ALA A 39 -7.99 -16.86 -11.11
CA ALA A 39 -8.38 -17.39 -9.81
C ALA A 39 -7.24 -17.25 -8.80
N SER A 40 -7.56 -16.80 -7.58
CA SER A 40 -6.58 -16.59 -6.53
C SER A 40 -6.08 -17.93 -5.96
N SER A 41 -4.77 -18.08 -5.83
CA SER A 41 -4.18 -19.26 -5.19
C SER A 41 -4.40 -19.24 -3.67
N PRO A 42 -4.35 -20.40 -2.98
CA PRO A 42 -4.45 -20.44 -1.51
C PRO A 42 -3.39 -19.58 -0.81
N ARG A 43 -2.19 -19.45 -1.40
CA ARG A 43 -1.11 -18.62 -0.86
C ARG A 43 -1.43 -17.12 -0.98
N GLN A 44 -1.96 -16.71 -2.13
CA GLN A 44 -2.42 -15.34 -2.35
C GLN A 44 -3.56 -14.99 -1.39
N MET A 45 -4.55 -15.89 -1.26
CA MET A 45 -5.65 -15.71 -0.30
C MET A 45 -5.16 -15.60 1.14
N LYS A 46 -4.16 -16.38 1.55
CA LYS A 46 -3.57 -16.27 2.88
C LYS A 46 -2.89 -14.92 3.10
N ALA A 47 -2.10 -14.43 2.13
CA ALA A 47 -1.47 -13.13 2.20
C ALA A 47 -2.52 -12.01 2.39
N LEU A 48 -3.56 -12.03 1.56
CA LEU A 48 -4.68 -11.09 1.64
C LEU A 48 -5.45 -11.18 2.96
N ALA A 49 -5.72 -12.38 3.47
CA ALA A 49 -6.42 -12.57 4.74
C ALA A 49 -5.63 -11.99 5.93
N VAL A 50 -4.32 -12.21 5.98
CA VAL A 50 -3.44 -11.63 7.01
C VAL A 50 -3.48 -10.11 6.96
N THR A 51 -3.42 -9.51 5.77
CA THR A 51 -3.55 -8.06 5.62
C THR A 51 -4.92 -7.54 5.97
N LEU A 52 -6.00 -8.22 5.59
CA LEU A 52 -7.34 -7.80 5.98
C LEU A 52 -7.50 -7.78 7.51
N SER A 53 -7.03 -8.82 8.19
CA SER A 53 -7.06 -8.88 9.66
C SER A 53 -6.32 -7.71 10.29
N TYR A 54 -5.13 -7.38 9.78
CA TYR A 54 -4.39 -6.21 10.25
C TYR A 54 -5.12 -4.89 9.95
N MET A 55 -5.67 -4.71 8.74
CA MET A 55 -6.37 -3.48 8.37
C MET A 55 -7.60 -3.22 9.25
N VAL A 56 -8.32 -4.28 9.63
CA VAL A 56 -9.43 -4.19 10.60
C VAL A 56 -8.92 -3.85 12.00
N TYR A 57 -7.83 -4.49 12.43
CA TYR A 57 -7.18 -4.18 13.71
C TYR A 57 -6.75 -2.71 13.78
N ASP A 58 -6.02 -2.22 12.78
CA ASP A 58 -5.46 -0.86 12.74
C ASP A 58 -6.59 0.18 12.68
N ALA A 59 -7.63 -0.07 11.88
CA ALA A 59 -8.82 0.78 11.85
C ALA A 59 -9.53 0.86 13.21
N ALA A 60 -9.67 -0.26 13.92
CA ALA A 60 -10.24 -0.28 15.27
C ALA A 60 -9.35 0.48 16.26
N CYS A 61 -8.03 0.28 16.18
CA CYS A 61 -7.04 1.01 16.98
C CYS A 61 -7.11 2.53 16.76
N CYS A 62 -7.23 2.99 15.51
CA CYS A 62 -7.40 4.42 15.21
C CYS A 62 -8.72 4.96 15.76
N PHE A 63 -9.82 4.23 15.59
CA PHE A 63 -11.13 4.65 16.10
C PHE A 63 -11.18 4.73 17.63
N LEU A 64 -10.60 3.74 18.32
CA LEU A 64 -10.61 3.67 19.79
C LEU A 64 -9.68 4.69 20.47
N ASN A 65 -8.73 5.28 19.72
CA ASN A 65 -7.78 6.27 20.24
C ASN A 65 -8.00 7.65 19.61
N ASP A 66 -9.17 7.89 19.04
CA ASP A 66 -9.57 9.17 18.42
C ASP A 66 -8.62 9.67 17.30
N ASP A 67 -7.82 8.79 16.69
CA ASP A 67 -6.93 9.12 15.56
C ASP A 67 -7.67 8.95 14.22
N VAL A 68 -8.83 9.62 14.10
CA VAL A 68 -9.73 9.52 12.94
C VAL A 68 -9.42 10.62 11.94
N ARG A 69 -8.26 10.51 11.28
CA ARG A 69 -7.88 11.41 10.20
C ARG A 69 -8.51 10.95 8.88
N VAL A 70 -9.14 11.86 8.14
CA VAL A 70 -9.85 11.56 6.87
C VAL A 70 -8.98 10.76 5.90
N ASP A 71 -7.71 11.12 5.75
CA ASP A 71 -6.81 10.40 4.84
C ASP A 71 -6.54 8.95 5.28
N ASN A 72 -6.46 8.71 6.59
CA ASN A 72 -6.27 7.37 7.15
C ASN A 72 -7.57 6.54 7.07
N THR A 73 -8.71 7.16 7.40
CA THR A 73 -10.03 6.53 7.31
C THR A 73 -10.36 6.09 5.88
N VAL A 74 -10.11 6.95 4.88
CA VAL A 74 -10.31 6.59 3.48
C VAL A 74 -9.38 5.44 3.09
N HIS A 75 -8.12 5.47 3.50
CA HIS A 75 -7.16 4.40 3.24
C HIS A 75 -7.62 3.06 3.82
N HIS A 76 -8.06 3.03 5.08
CA HIS A 76 -8.57 1.81 5.72
C HIS A 76 -9.85 1.30 5.06
N LEU A 77 -10.82 2.18 4.78
CA LEU A 77 -12.08 1.80 4.14
C LEU A 77 -11.83 1.16 2.77
N VAL A 78 -11.05 1.85 1.93
CA VAL A 78 -10.65 1.39 0.60
C VAL A 78 -9.96 0.03 0.73
N SER A 79 -8.93 -0.09 1.58
CA SER A 79 -8.17 -1.35 1.76
C SER A 79 -9.04 -2.50 2.28
N ILE A 80 -9.88 -2.28 3.29
CA ILE A 80 -10.76 -3.30 3.87
C ILE A 80 -11.76 -3.81 2.84
N VAL A 81 -12.49 -2.91 2.17
CA VAL A 81 -13.50 -3.31 1.18
C VAL A 81 -12.84 -3.98 -0.03
N GLY A 82 -11.71 -3.43 -0.49
CA GLY A 82 -10.87 -4.00 -1.56
C GLY A 82 -10.45 -5.44 -1.28
N ILE A 83 -9.82 -5.67 -0.13
CA ILE A 83 -9.29 -6.98 0.24
C ILE A 83 -10.42 -7.97 0.57
N ALA A 84 -11.47 -7.52 1.27
CA ALA A 84 -12.64 -8.36 1.57
C ALA A 84 -13.34 -8.83 0.29
N ALA A 85 -13.50 -7.96 -0.71
CA ALA A 85 -14.01 -8.34 -2.03
C ALA A 85 -13.10 -9.41 -2.66
N GLY A 86 -11.79 -9.19 -2.74
CA GLY A 86 -10.87 -10.17 -3.31
C GLY A 86 -10.93 -11.55 -2.65
N LEU A 87 -11.08 -11.60 -1.32
CA LEU A 87 -11.25 -12.86 -0.58
C LEU A 87 -12.59 -13.53 -0.83
N ALA A 88 -13.68 -12.75 -0.91
CA ALA A 88 -15.02 -13.28 -1.18
C ALA A 88 -15.11 -13.90 -2.58
N TYR A 89 -14.52 -13.26 -3.59
CA TYR A 89 -14.66 -13.66 -4.99
C TYR A 89 -13.53 -14.53 -5.53
N ARG A 90 -12.37 -14.55 -4.85
CA ARG A 90 -11.22 -15.40 -5.18
C ARG A 90 -10.72 -15.20 -6.62
N ARG A 91 -10.71 -13.94 -7.06
CA ARG A 91 -10.24 -13.49 -8.38
C ARG A 91 -9.26 -12.33 -8.21
N CYS A 92 -8.42 -12.13 -9.22
CA CYS A 92 -7.41 -11.05 -9.28
C CYS A 92 -6.37 -11.11 -8.15
N GLY A 93 -6.11 -12.32 -7.62
CA GLY A 93 -5.19 -12.50 -6.49
C GLY A 93 -3.76 -12.06 -6.81
N THR A 94 -3.33 -12.22 -8.05
CA THR A 94 -1.99 -11.81 -8.51
C THR A 94 -1.82 -10.30 -8.42
N GLU A 95 -2.77 -9.54 -8.96
CA GLU A 95 -2.78 -8.08 -8.96
C GLU A 95 -2.89 -7.52 -7.54
N MET A 96 -3.77 -8.12 -6.73
CA MET A 96 -3.97 -7.69 -5.35
C MET A 96 -2.74 -7.94 -4.47
N VAL A 97 -2.04 -9.06 -4.66
CA VAL A 97 -0.83 -9.34 -3.89
C VAL A 97 0.37 -8.53 -4.41
N ALA A 98 0.46 -8.28 -5.72
CA ALA A 98 1.42 -7.31 -6.25
C ALA A 98 1.16 -5.91 -5.68
N SER A 99 -0.11 -5.51 -5.56
CA SER A 99 -0.49 -4.23 -4.95
C SER A 99 -0.09 -4.21 -3.48
N LEU A 100 -0.35 -5.29 -2.74
CA LEU A 100 0.05 -5.45 -1.35
C LEU A 100 1.56 -5.27 -1.17
N LEU A 101 2.36 -5.92 -2.02
CA LEU A 101 3.82 -5.81 -1.97
C LEU A 101 4.27 -4.36 -2.21
N VAL A 102 3.75 -3.72 -3.26
CA VAL A 102 4.08 -2.34 -3.63
C VAL A 102 3.70 -1.36 -2.51
N THR A 103 2.56 -1.57 -1.86
CA THR A 103 2.12 -0.69 -0.78
C THR A 103 2.88 -0.96 0.52
N GLU A 104 3.19 -2.20 0.86
CA GLU A 104 3.77 -2.52 2.18
C GLU A 104 5.30 -2.46 2.26
N ILE A 105 6.03 -2.53 1.13
CA ILE A 105 7.50 -2.58 1.17
C ILE A 105 8.14 -1.34 1.82
N SER A 106 7.49 -0.18 1.76
CA SER A 106 7.94 1.05 2.42
C SER A 106 7.54 1.15 3.91
N SER A 107 6.55 0.39 4.35
CA SER A 107 5.93 0.53 5.68
C SER A 107 6.88 0.26 6.85
N PRO A 108 7.81 -0.73 6.82
CA PRO A 108 8.75 -0.93 7.93
C PRO A 108 9.61 0.31 8.21
N LEU A 109 10.05 1.01 7.16
CA LEU A 109 10.82 2.25 7.31
C LEU A 109 9.95 3.42 7.76
N LEU A 110 8.67 3.46 7.35
CA LEU A 110 7.69 4.42 7.85
C LEU A 110 7.47 4.29 9.38
N HIS A 111 7.38 3.06 9.89
CA HIS A 111 7.24 2.87 11.34
C HIS A 111 8.55 3.11 12.06
N LEU A 112 9.68 2.67 11.50
CA LEU A 112 11.01 2.89 12.08
C LEU A 112 11.31 4.39 12.26
N ARG A 113 11.02 5.24 11.27
CA ARG A 113 11.28 6.69 11.40
C ARG A 113 10.51 7.35 12.54
N GLU A 114 9.29 6.90 12.83
CA GLU A 114 8.48 7.45 13.93
C GLU A 114 8.96 6.89 15.28
N ILE A 115 9.29 5.60 15.34
CA ILE A 115 9.92 4.98 16.51
C ILE A 115 11.23 5.72 16.88
N LEU A 116 12.08 6.04 15.90
CA LEU A 116 13.31 6.81 16.15
C LEU A 116 13.03 8.20 16.74
N LYS A 117 11.92 8.85 16.37
CA LYS A 117 11.55 10.14 16.96
C LYS A 117 11.13 10.00 18.41
N GLU A 118 10.42 8.93 18.77
CA GLU A 118 10.07 8.64 20.17
C GLU A 118 11.30 8.36 21.04
N PHE A 119 12.35 7.76 20.47
CA PHE A 119 13.63 7.56 21.16
C PHE A 119 14.47 8.84 21.32
N GLY A 120 13.96 10.01 20.94
CA GLY A 120 14.71 11.26 20.98
C GLY A 120 15.75 11.41 19.88
N VAL A 121 15.79 10.48 18.91
CA VAL A 121 16.72 10.50 17.77
C VAL A 121 16.17 11.37 16.62
N LYS A 122 15.30 12.33 16.95
CA LYS A 122 14.75 13.33 16.01
C LYS A 122 15.88 14.23 15.49
N ASP A 123 15.84 14.56 14.20
CA ASP A 123 16.77 15.48 13.53
C ASP A 123 18.26 15.04 13.48
N THR A 124 18.55 13.77 13.76
CA THR A 124 19.89 13.19 13.59
C THR A 124 20.15 12.71 12.15
N ASP A 125 21.41 12.41 11.82
CA ASP A 125 21.80 11.80 10.54
C ASP A 125 21.14 10.44 10.31
N LEU A 126 21.00 9.64 11.37
CA LEU A 126 20.29 8.36 11.32
C LEU A 126 18.81 8.55 10.95
N ASN A 127 18.12 9.51 11.57
CA ASN A 127 16.73 9.81 11.24
C ASN A 127 16.58 10.30 9.80
N LEU A 128 17.49 11.18 9.35
CA LEU A 128 17.49 11.63 7.97
C LEU A 128 17.73 10.47 6.98
N LEU A 129 18.66 9.56 7.29
CA LEU A 129 18.92 8.38 6.46
C LEU A 129 17.66 7.53 6.33
N VAL A 130 16.98 7.21 7.43
CA VAL A 130 15.73 6.43 7.39
C VAL A 130 14.63 7.18 6.61
N ASP A 131 14.51 8.50 6.79
CA ASP A 131 13.57 9.32 6.01
C ASP A 131 13.83 9.27 4.50
N VAL A 132 15.11 9.34 4.10
CA VAL A 132 15.53 9.25 2.69
C VAL A 132 15.30 7.84 2.15
N LEU A 133 15.67 6.80 2.89
CA LEU A 133 15.42 5.40 2.48
C LEU A 133 13.93 5.12 2.31
N PHE A 134 13.11 5.58 3.27
CA PHE A 134 11.66 5.51 3.16
C PHE A 134 11.16 6.21 1.90
N ALA A 135 11.61 7.45 1.65
CA ALA A 135 11.22 8.20 0.47
C ALA A 135 11.62 7.51 -0.84
N VAL A 136 12.84 6.96 -0.92
CA VAL A 136 13.33 6.24 -2.11
C VAL A 136 12.50 4.97 -2.36
N ILE A 137 12.33 4.12 -1.35
CA ILE A 137 11.56 2.88 -1.50
C ILE A 137 10.10 3.18 -1.83
N PHE A 138 9.49 4.16 -1.15
CA PHE A 138 8.13 4.61 -1.47
C PHE A 138 8.02 5.07 -2.93
N SER A 139 9.00 5.84 -3.42
CA SER A 139 9.01 6.37 -4.79
C SER A 139 9.14 5.26 -5.81
N VAL A 140 10.13 4.39 -5.67
CA VAL A 140 10.37 3.27 -6.59
C VAL A 140 9.16 2.34 -6.62
N ALA A 141 8.70 1.91 -5.45
CA ALA A 141 7.56 1.00 -5.36
C ALA A 141 6.28 1.65 -5.89
N ARG A 142 5.87 2.78 -5.33
CA ARG A 142 4.52 3.32 -5.58
C ARG A 142 4.43 4.27 -6.76
N MET A 143 5.49 5.00 -7.11
CA MET A 143 5.50 5.89 -8.28
C MET A 143 6.13 5.24 -9.51
N GLY A 144 6.99 4.22 -9.33
CA GLY A 144 7.51 3.40 -10.43
C GLY A 144 6.60 2.22 -10.76
N PHE A 145 6.51 1.25 -9.85
CA PHE A 145 5.73 0.03 -10.09
C PHE A 145 4.22 0.23 -9.93
N GLY A 146 3.76 1.14 -9.06
CA GLY A 146 2.34 1.42 -8.82
C GLY A 146 1.54 1.80 -10.08
N PRO A 147 2.00 2.75 -10.92
CA PRO A 147 1.34 3.07 -12.19
C PRO A 147 1.32 1.91 -13.17
N TYR A 148 2.41 1.14 -13.26
CA TYR A 148 2.47 -0.05 -14.10
C TYR A 148 1.43 -1.10 -13.65
N LEU A 149 1.37 -1.39 -12.35
CA LEU A 149 0.40 -2.32 -11.80
C LEU A 149 -1.04 -1.83 -12.02
N THR A 150 -1.27 -0.53 -11.81
CA THR A 150 -2.57 0.09 -12.08
C THR A 150 -2.94 -0.09 -13.55
N TYR A 151 -2.01 0.24 -14.47
CA TYR A 151 -2.19 0.08 -15.91
C TYR A 151 -2.59 -1.36 -16.28
N VAL A 152 -1.78 -2.36 -15.90
CA VAL A 152 -2.09 -3.76 -16.25
C VAL A 152 -3.39 -4.26 -15.63
N THR A 153 -3.76 -3.75 -14.44
CA THR A 153 -5.03 -4.11 -13.79
C THR A 153 -6.22 -3.49 -14.52
N VAL A 154 -6.13 -2.23 -14.95
CA VAL A 154 -7.25 -1.55 -15.64
C VAL A 154 -7.38 -1.99 -17.10
N THR A 155 -6.30 -2.43 -17.74
CA THR A 155 -6.30 -2.93 -19.12
C THR A 155 -6.41 -4.45 -19.23
N ALA A 156 -6.57 -5.18 -18.11
CA ALA A 156 -6.67 -6.63 -18.15
C ALA A 156 -7.93 -7.08 -18.91
N ASP A 157 -7.74 -7.74 -20.05
CA ASP A 157 -8.83 -8.37 -20.79
C ASP A 157 -9.40 -9.54 -19.97
N ASN A 158 -10.70 -9.50 -19.69
CA ASN A 158 -11.37 -10.61 -19.02
C ASN A 158 -12.14 -11.44 -20.07
N PRO A 159 -11.73 -12.69 -20.34
CA PRO A 159 -12.39 -13.54 -21.34
C PRO A 159 -13.84 -13.92 -20.99
N ILE A 160 -14.30 -13.62 -19.77
CA ILE A 160 -15.72 -13.74 -19.39
C ILE A 160 -16.55 -12.59 -20.02
N LEU A 161 -15.97 -11.41 -20.26
CA LEU A 161 -16.67 -10.25 -20.81
C LEU A 161 -17.21 -10.49 -22.22
N ILE A 162 -16.47 -11.21 -23.08
CA ILE A 162 -16.88 -11.44 -24.47
C ILE A 162 -17.85 -12.63 -24.60
N LYS A 163 -17.68 -13.68 -23.79
CA LYS A 163 -18.53 -14.87 -23.87
C LYS A 163 -19.85 -14.76 -23.07
N LEU A 164 -19.96 -13.83 -22.12
CA LEU A 164 -21.14 -13.66 -21.25
C LEU A 164 -22.03 -12.47 -21.63
N TYR A 165 -21.51 -11.45 -22.34
CA TYR A 165 -22.31 -10.35 -22.89
C TYR A 165 -23.45 -10.83 -23.80
N ILE A 166 -23.30 -12.02 -24.38
CA ILE A 166 -24.27 -12.65 -25.29
C ILE A 166 -25.33 -13.51 -24.56
N TYR A 167 -25.19 -13.86 -23.27
CA TYR A 167 -26.09 -14.86 -22.65
C TYR A 167 -27.16 -14.36 -21.65
N ILE A 168 -26.90 -13.91 -20.40
CA ILE A 168 -28.01 -13.83 -19.41
C ILE A 168 -27.95 -12.63 -18.44
N HIS A 169 -28.90 -11.72 -18.65
CA HIS A 169 -29.16 -10.45 -17.98
C HIS A 169 -29.84 -10.54 -16.59
N LYS A 170 -29.62 -11.59 -15.78
CA LYS A 170 -30.31 -11.74 -14.47
C LYS A 170 -29.45 -12.22 -13.27
N LEU A 171 -28.23 -12.73 -13.46
CA LEU A 171 -27.31 -13.12 -12.36
C LEU A 171 -26.02 -12.27 -12.31
N MET A 172 -25.95 -11.22 -13.14
CA MET A 172 -24.72 -10.59 -13.60
C MET A 172 -24.34 -9.19 -13.05
N PRO A 173 -24.93 -8.61 -11.97
CA PRO A 173 -24.43 -7.34 -11.44
C PRO A 173 -23.17 -7.49 -10.57
N PHE A 174 -23.03 -8.60 -9.83
CA PHE A 174 -21.97 -8.74 -8.83
C PHE A 174 -20.57 -8.92 -9.43
N ILE A 175 -20.39 -9.82 -10.41
CA ILE A 175 -19.07 -10.07 -11.05
C ILE A 175 -18.53 -8.83 -11.77
N PHE A 176 -19.40 -8.10 -12.48
CA PHE A 176 -19.03 -6.85 -13.15
C PHE A 176 -18.71 -5.74 -12.14
N PHE A 177 -19.53 -5.59 -11.09
CA PHE A 177 -19.25 -4.65 -10.02
C PHE A 177 -17.84 -4.84 -9.45
N ILE A 178 -17.41 -6.09 -9.24
CA ILE A 178 -16.09 -6.39 -8.64
C ILE A 178 -14.95 -6.05 -9.57
N PHE A 179 -15.08 -6.34 -10.86
CA PHE A 179 -14.02 -6.04 -11.81
C PHE A 179 -13.79 -4.52 -11.89
N TYR A 180 -14.87 -3.75 -12.08
CA TYR A 180 -14.79 -2.29 -12.04
C TYR A 180 -14.36 -1.77 -10.67
N PHE A 181 -14.75 -2.45 -9.59
CA PHE A 181 -14.33 -2.12 -8.24
C PHE A 181 -12.82 -2.33 -8.07
N CYS A 182 -12.24 -3.44 -8.50
CA CYS A 182 -10.79 -3.69 -8.47
C CYS A 182 -10.02 -2.62 -9.26
N GLN A 183 -10.54 -2.19 -10.41
CA GLN A 183 -9.94 -1.11 -11.19
C GLN A 183 -10.02 0.26 -10.49
N ALA A 184 -11.20 0.59 -9.95
CA ALA A 184 -11.41 1.82 -9.17
C ALA A 184 -10.51 1.84 -7.93
N MET A 185 -10.33 0.70 -7.29
CA MET A 185 -9.46 0.47 -6.15
C MET A 185 -7.99 0.68 -6.50
N ALA A 186 -7.50 0.07 -7.59
CA ALA A 186 -6.13 0.26 -8.07
C ALA A 186 -5.85 1.75 -8.37
N THR A 187 -6.78 2.39 -9.08
CA THR A 187 -6.69 3.83 -9.38
C THR A 187 -6.71 4.68 -8.12
N GLY A 188 -7.61 4.40 -7.18
CA GLY A 188 -7.72 5.11 -5.91
C GLY A 188 -6.45 4.99 -5.05
N LEU A 189 -5.88 3.79 -4.94
CA LEU A 189 -4.62 3.54 -4.23
C LEU A 189 -3.45 4.30 -4.88
N GLN A 190 -3.44 4.41 -6.20
CA GLN A 190 -2.42 5.18 -6.91
C GLN A 190 -2.55 6.69 -6.64
N LEU A 191 -3.77 7.22 -6.60
CA LEU A 191 -4.03 8.62 -6.25
C LEU A 191 -3.62 8.94 -4.81
N VAL A 192 -3.98 8.08 -3.85
CA VAL A 192 -3.54 8.20 -2.46
C VAL A 192 -2.01 8.16 -2.36
N SER A 193 -1.36 7.27 -3.13
CA SER A 193 0.10 7.19 -3.17
C SER A 193 0.74 8.46 -3.73
N ALA A 194 0.17 9.06 -4.77
CA ALA A 194 0.64 10.32 -5.34
C ALA A 194 0.48 11.49 -4.34
N TYR A 195 -0.65 11.56 -3.64
CA TYR A 195 -0.86 12.52 -2.56
C TYR A 195 0.23 12.42 -1.48
N TRP A 196 0.52 11.21 -1.01
CA TRP A 196 1.56 10.97 -0.02
C TRP A 196 2.97 11.28 -0.53
N PHE A 197 3.27 10.93 -1.78
CA PHE A 197 4.56 11.25 -2.41
C PHE A 197 4.87 12.75 -2.34
N LEU A 198 3.89 13.59 -2.69
CA LEU A 198 4.05 15.05 -2.62
C LEU A 198 4.34 15.54 -1.20
N ARG A 199 3.72 14.94 -0.17
CA ARG A 199 3.99 15.29 1.23
C ARG A 199 5.39 14.84 1.67
N ILE A 200 5.81 13.64 1.26
CA ILE A 200 7.14 13.10 1.57
C ILE A 200 8.23 13.98 0.96
N LEU A 201 8.07 14.38 -0.31
CA LEU A 201 9.01 15.30 -0.97
C LEU A 201 9.14 16.63 -0.23
N ARG A 202 8.02 17.23 0.20
CA ARG A 202 8.05 18.47 0.99
C ARG A 202 8.80 18.29 2.31
N MET A 203 8.56 17.17 2.99
CA MET A 203 9.22 16.84 4.26
C MET A 203 10.75 16.65 4.09
N VAL A 204 11.17 15.89 3.09
CA VAL A 204 12.60 15.67 2.81
C VAL A 204 13.29 16.97 2.42
N LYS A 205 12.68 17.78 1.52
CA LYS A 205 13.21 19.09 1.13
C LYS A 205 13.39 20.03 2.33
N TYR A 206 12.41 20.05 3.24
CA TYR A 206 12.50 20.83 4.47
C TYR A 206 13.68 20.41 5.35
N LYS A 207 13.85 19.10 5.60
CA LYS A 207 14.94 18.58 6.43
C LYS A 207 16.33 18.84 5.82
N LEU A 208 16.46 18.72 4.50
CA LEU A 208 17.70 19.06 3.79
C LEU A 208 17.99 20.56 3.84
N GLY A 209 16.96 21.41 3.75
CA GLY A 209 17.08 22.86 3.87
C GLY A 209 17.57 23.30 5.26
N LYS A 210 17.03 22.69 6.33
CA LYS A 210 17.45 22.96 7.72
C LYS A 210 18.93 22.64 7.98
N LYS A 211 19.51 21.69 7.24
CA LYS A 211 20.93 21.31 7.38
C LYS A 211 21.90 22.20 6.61
N ARG A 212 21.43 23.00 5.63
CA ARG A 212 22.33 23.93 4.95
C ARG A 212 22.66 25.07 5.89
N PRO A 213 23.95 25.34 6.19
CA PRO A 213 24.32 26.55 6.91
C PRO A 213 23.87 27.77 6.09
N ALA A 214 23.51 28.87 6.77
CA ALA A 214 23.18 30.13 6.11
C ALA A 214 24.31 30.51 5.13
N PRO A 215 23.98 31.11 3.97
CA PRO A 215 25.03 31.64 3.10
C PRO A 215 25.90 32.55 3.94
N LYS A 216 27.22 32.34 3.92
CA LYS A 216 28.14 33.34 4.47
C LYS A 216 27.83 34.63 3.71
N VAL A 217 27.28 35.62 4.41
CA VAL A 217 27.21 36.99 3.88
C VAL A 217 28.66 37.33 3.57
N ALA A 218 28.98 37.47 2.28
CA ALA A 218 30.26 37.99 1.85
C ALA A 218 30.31 39.42 2.38
N GLY A 219 31.00 39.61 3.50
CA GLY A 219 31.34 40.94 3.99
C GLY A 219 32.59 41.38 3.24
N ASP A 220 32.42 42.39 2.40
CA ASP A 220 33.45 43.35 2.00
C ASP A 220 33.01 44.73 2.52
#